data_AF-A0A133VIM4-F1
#
_entry.id   AF-A0A133VIM4-F1
#
_cell.length_a   1.000
_cell.length_b   1.000
_cell.length_c   1.000
_cell.angle_alpha   90.00
_cell.angle_beta   90.00
_cell.angle_gamma   90.00
#
_symmetry.space_group_name_H-M   'P 1'
#
loop_
_entity.id
_entity.type
_entity.pdbx_description
1 polymer ?
#
loop_
_entity_poly.entity_id
_entity_poly.type
_entity_poly.pdbx_seq_one_letter_code
_entity_poly.pdbx_strand_id
1 'polypeptide(L)'
;MYFPIIVDEAMMIEPTETVSKADLDHYIEATEKVSEEARSQPEKVKSSPHRVAVGRLDDTKAARNPILSWKMYKEKKKDSGGE
;
A
#
# COMPACT_ATOMS: atom_id res chain seq x y z
N MET A 1 -7.02 -1.56 3.35
CA MET A 1 -8.13 -2.42 2.89
C MET A 1 -8.65 -3.09 4.13
N TYR A 2 -9.87 -2.79 4.53
CA TYR A 2 -10.47 -3.26 5.78
C TYR A 2 -11.72 -4.05 5.41
N PHE A 3 -11.66 -5.34 5.66
CA PHE A 3 -12.79 -6.23 5.46
C PHE A 3 -12.62 -7.39 6.43
N PRO A 4 -13.69 -7.91 7.06
CA PRO A 4 -15.08 -7.48 6.92
C PRO A 4 -15.38 -6.15 7.64
N ILE A 5 -16.37 -5.41 7.13
CA ILE A 5 -16.74 -4.07 7.65
C ILE A 5 -17.35 -4.07 9.06
N ILE A 6 -17.66 -5.25 9.61
CA ILE A 6 -18.24 -5.42 10.94
C ILE A 6 -17.19 -5.53 12.06
N VAL A 7 -15.91 -5.50 11.71
CA VAL A 7 -14.79 -5.51 12.65
C VAL A 7 -13.91 -4.30 12.34
N ASP A 8 -13.68 -3.44 13.35
CA ASP A 8 -12.87 -2.24 13.19
C ASP A 8 -11.42 -2.60 12.85
N GLU A 9 -10.83 -1.85 11.91
CA GLU A 9 -9.44 -2.01 11.44
C GLU A 9 -9.07 -3.45 11.06
N ALA A 10 -10.04 -4.23 10.56
CA ALA A 10 -9.86 -5.65 10.28
C ALA A 10 -8.78 -5.95 9.22
N MET A 11 -7.99 -6.98 9.50
CA MET A 11 -7.12 -7.65 8.53
C MET A 11 -7.68 -9.06 8.28
N MET A 12 -8.25 -9.30 7.09
CA MET A 12 -8.66 -10.63 6.65
C MET A 12 -7.50 -11.31 5.93
N ILE A 13 -7.07 -12.46 6.44
CA ILE A 13 -5.92 -13.21 5.95
C ILE A 13 -6.40 -14.56 5.41
N GLU A 14 -6.03 -14.88 4.17
CA GLU A 14 -6.35 -16.13 3.50
C GLU A 14 -5.05 -16.77 2.98
N PRO A 15 -4.36 -17.62 3.77
CA PRO A 15 -3.32 -18.47 3.22
C PRO A 15 -3.99 -19.60 2.42
N THR A 16 -3.73 -19.66 1.12
CA THR A 16 -4.23 -20.75 0.27
C THR A 16 -3.44 -22.04 0.52
N GLU A 17 -3.88 -23.14 -0.08
CA GLU A 17 -3.36 -24.49 0.17
C GLU A 17 -1.90 -24.72 -0.27
N THR A 18 -1.38 -23.88 -1.16
CA THR A 18 -0.02 -24.01 -1.71
C THR A 18 1.04 -23.33 -0.84
N VAL A 19 0.64 -22.54 0.16
CA VAL A 19 1.57 -21.82 1.03
C VAL A 19 2.22 -22.80 2.00
N SER A 20 3.56 -22.79 2.07
CA SER A 20 4.29 -23.66 2.97
C SER A 20 4.22 -23.18 4.41
N LYS A 21 4.46 -24.08 5.38
CA LYS A 21 4.58 -23.68 6.79
C LYS A 21 5.68 -22.61 6.99
N ALA A 22 6.81 -22.74 6.28
CA ALA A 22 7.92 -21.80 6.43
C ALA A 22 7.54 -20.39 5.98
N ASP A 23 6.74 -20.26 4.91
CA ASP A 23 6.24 -18.96 4.44
C ASP A 23 5.26 -18.33 5.45
N LEU A 24 4.41 -19.15 6.08
CA LEU A 24 3.50 -18.70 7.15
C LEU A 24 4.28 -18.24 8.39
N ASP A 25 5.28 -19.00 8.81
CA ASP A 25 6.15 -18.63 9.93
C ASP A 25 6.84 -17.29 9.64
N HIS A 26 7.32 -17.09 8.40
CA HIS A 26 7.94 -15.83 7.99
C HIS A 26 6.96 -14.65 7.96
N TYR A 27 5.72 -14.87 7.51
CA TYR A 27 4.66 -13.86 7.55
C TYR A 27 4.33 -13.43 8.99
N ILE A 28 4.27 -14.39 9.92
CA ILE A 28 4.02 -14.13 11.35
C ILE A 28 5.16 -13.27 11.91
N GLU A 29 6.42 -13.67 11.70
CA GLU A 29 7.60 -12.93 12.17
C GLU A 29 7.60 -11.48 11.64
N ALA A 30 7.31 -11.30 10.35
CA ALA A 30 7.23 -9.97 9.75
C ALA A 30 6.10 -9.13 10.37
N THR A 31 4.94 -9.73 10.63
CA THR A 31 3.78 -9.04 11.21
C THR A 31 3.99 -8.66 12.67
N GLU A 32 4.62 -9.55 13.46
CA GLU A 32 5.02 -9.27 14.84
C GLU A 32 5.97 -8.07 14.90
N LYS A 33 6.97 -8.05 14.01
CA LYS A 33 7.89 -6.92 13.90
C LYS A 33 7.19 -5.61 13.53
N VAL A 34 6.27 -5.64 12.56
CA VAL A 34 5.47 -4.46 12.21
C VAL A 34 4.61 -4.00 13.38
N SER A 35 4.04 -4.93 14.16
CA SER A 35 3.27 -4.63 15.37
C SER A 35 4.12 -3.94 16.44
N GLU A 36 5.35 -4.41 16.66
CA GLU A 36 6.32 -3.79 17.57
C GLU A 36 6.74 -2.40 17.07
N GLU A 37 7.06 -2.26 15.78
CA GLU A 37 7.42 -0.98 15.17
C GLU A 37 6.27 0.02 15.24
N ALA A 38 5.02 -0.41 15.04
CA ALA A 38 3.85 0.45 15.15
C ALA A 38 3.66 1.01 16.57
N ARG A 39 4.03 0.24 17.61
CA ARG A 39 3.94 0.65 19.02
C ARG A 39 5.13 1.50 19.46
N SER A 40 6.34 1.13 19.04
CA SER A 40 7.58 1.75 19.50
C SER A 40 8.03 2.94 18.62
N GLN A 41 7.81 2.86 17.31
CA GLN A 41 8.25 3.85 16.32
C GLN A 41 7.16 4.09 15.24
N PRO A 42 5.98 4.63 15.62
CA PRO A 42 4.81 4.67 14.74
C PRO A 42 5.06 5.35 13.39
N GLU A 43 5.88 6.40 13.36
CA GLU A 43 6.17 7.16 12.15
C GLU A 43 6.90 6.33 11.09
N LYS A 44 7.69 5.33 11.49
CA LYS A 44 8.33 4.40 10.56
C LYS A 44 7.30 3.62 9.75
N VAL A 45 6.22 3.18 10.40
CA VAL A 45 5.11 2.45 9.77
C VAL A 45 4.22 3.41 8.97
N LYS A 46 3.87 4.57 9.51
CA LYS A 46 2.99 5.54 8.82
C LYS A 46 3.59 6.11 7.54
N SER A 47 4.91 6.28 7.49
CA SER A 47 5.64 6.78 6.33
C SER A 47 5.99 5.69 5.31
N SER A 48 5.67 4.42 5.59
CA SER A 48 5.86 3.32 4.65
C SER A 48 5.03 3.51 3.36
N PRO A 49 5.49 2.97 2.22
CA PRO A 49 6.69 2.14 2.00
C PRO A 49 7.97 2.93 1.67
N HIS A 50 9.14 2.38 2.01
CA HIS A 50 10.46 3.06 1.92
C HIS A 50 11.38 2.55 0.81
N ARG A 51 11.20 1.31 0.35
CA ARG A 51 12.11 0.61 -0.58
C ARG A 51 11.35 0.03 -1.77
N VAL A 52 10.54 0.86 -2.39
CA VAL A 52 9.73 0.52 -3.56
C VAL A 52 9.97 1.57 -4.64
N ALA A 53 9.77 1.21 -5.91
CA ALA A 53 10.02 2.12 -7.03
C ALA A 53 9.15 3.40 -6.99
N VAL A 54 7.97 3.31 -6.38
CA VAL A 54 7.04 4.43 -6.17
C VAL A 54 6.49 4.35 -4.76
N GLY A 55 6.49 5.46 -4.03
CA GLY A 55 5.93 5.55 -2.66
C GLY A 55 4.40 5.54 -2.62
N ARG A 56 3.83 5.99 -1.50
CA ARG A 56 2.36 6.10 -1.34
C ARG A 56 1.78 7.05 -2.39
N LEU A 57 0.79 6.55 -3.13
CA LEU A 57 0.10 7.33 -4.16
C LEU A 57 -0.87 8.34 -3.55
N ASP A 58 -1.11 9.44 -4.26
CA ASP A 58 -2.15 10.42 -3.92
C ASP A 58 -3.47 10.01 -4.56
N ASP A 59 -4.20 9.14 -3.87
CA ASP A 59 -5.51 8.64 -4.31
C ASP A 59 -6.55 9.78 -4.41
N THR A 60 -6.41 10.83 -3.60
CA THR A 60 -7.31 11.99 -3.64
C THR A 60 -7.15 12.76 -4.94
N LYS A 61 -5.90 13.03 -5.35
CA LYS A 61 -5.60 13.69 -6.62
C LYS A 61 -5.98 12.81 -7.80
N ALA A 62 -5.72 11.50 -7.72
CA ALA A 62 -6.10 10.56 -8.77
C ALA A 62 -7.62 10.52 -8.98
N ALA A 63 -8.41 10.49 -7.91
CA ALA A 63 -9.87 10.50 -7.98
C ALA A 63 -10.44 11.83 -8.48
N ARG A 64 -9.89 12.97 -8.05
CA ARG A 64 -10.37 14.30 -8.46
C ARG A 64 -9.90 14.72 -9.85
N ASN A 65 -8.73 14.27 -10.29
CA ASN A 65 -8.10 14.68 -11.55
C ASN A 65 -7.57 13.47 -12.35
N PRO A 66 -8.44 12.52 -12.72
CA PRO A 66 -8.01 11.24 -13.27
C PRO A 66 -7.32 11.40 -14.62
N ILE A 67 -6.29 10.59 -14.85
CA ILE A 67 -5.60 10.45 -16.13
C ILE A 67 -5.81 9.00 -16.59
N LEU A 68 -6.81 8.80 -17.43
CA LEU A 68 -7.32 7.46 -17.74
C LEU A 68 -6.68 6.83 -18.99
N SER A 69 -5.88 7.59 -19.73
CA SER A 69 -5.17 7.09 -20.90
C SER A 69 -3.80 7.74 -21.06
N TRP A 70 -2.90 7.05 -21.78
CA TRP A 70 -1.59 7.60 -22.12
C TRP A 70 -1.68 8.88 -22.95
N LYS A 71 -2.72 9.01 -23.80
CA LYS A 71 -2.96 10.23 -24.58
C LYS A 71 -3.25 11.42 -23.66
N MET A 72 -4.16 11.24 -22.69
CA MET A 72 -4.47 12.26 -21.68
C MET A 72 -3.24 12.61 -20.84
N TYR A 73 -2.41 11.63 -20.50
CA TYR A 73 -1.16 11.87 -19.79
C TYR A 73 -0.23 12.78 -20.59
N LYS A 74 -0.01 12.48 -21.87
CA LYS A 74 0.84 13.29 -22.76
C LYS A 74 0.29 14.70 -22.95
N GLU A 75 -1.02 14.85 -23.12
CA GLU A 75 -1.67 16.16 -23.24
C GLU A 75 -1.49 16.98 -21.96
N LYS A 76 -1.79 16.39 -20.81
CA LYS A 76 -1.63 17.05 -19.51
C LYS A 76 -0.16 17.37 -19.19
N LYS A 77 0.78 16.51 -19.58
CA LYS A 77 2.23 16.78 -19.43
C LYS A 77 2.66 17.98 -20.29
N LYS A 78 2.16 18.07 -21.53
CA LYS A 78 2.40 19.23 -22.42
C LYS A 78 1.85 20.53 -21.84
N ASP A 79 0.63 20.51 -21.30
CA ASP A 79 0.00 21.69 -20.67
C ASP A 79 0.72 22.13 -19.39
N SER A 80 1.44 21.21 -18.73
CA SER A 80 2.22 21.47 -17.52
C SER A 80 3.61 22.05 -17.79
N GLY A 81 3.98 22.31 -19.05
CA GLY A 81 5.26 22.90 -19.43
C GLY A 81 6.49 21.98 -19.24
N GLY A 82 6.30 20.67 -19.09
CA GLY A 82 7.39 19.73 -18.92
C GLY A 82 7.82 19.09 -20.24
N GLU A 83 9.07 19.34 -20.66
CA GLU A 83 9.79 18.55 -21.67
C GLU A 83 9.68 17.03 -21.38
#